data_AF-A0A3A5WM89-F1
#
_entry.id   AF-A0A3A5WM89-F1
#
_cell.length_a   1.000
_cell.length_b   1.000
_cell.length_c   1.000
_cell.angle_alpha   90.00
_cell.angle_beta   90.00
_cell.angle_gamma   90.00
#
_symmetry.space_group_name_H-M   'P 1'
#
loop_
_entity.id
_entity.type
_entity.pdbx_description
1 polymer ?
#
loop_
_entity_poly.entity_id
_entity_poly.type
_entity_poly.pdbx_seq_one_letter_code
_entity_poly.pdbx_strand_id
1 'polypeptide(L)'
;MPNGEGWLVLTNDDGIEAPGFELLVKALHAAGHPVVSFAPKGNHSAAGMRIQLGSPMPLRERTDLVEAWGLDGEAPVRLFELDGTPCDTMIVALDGGLAHVAPDITPRLVVSGVNLGPNLSQDSYHSGTMGAAREAGLYGMPAIASSFTSFEPEGMQKAVDATVMLVERVLPLLPPSAVNLRRPSVDMGAAHVSPWPHEALEHAWAADPAAAILAAFQHGEVMLNLNVGPDWDGSWKSTRLGTRWYRDAVSFDDAGEGDVATFRIGAASIDHSVVEDGDCDAVDAGAASLSSLPTWPATHPFALEEALLAQALRSGEDGWPLWMTAHA
;
A
#
# COMPACT_ATOMS: atom_id res chain seq x y z
N MET A 1 27.12 -5.81 -8.54
CA MET A 1 25.92 -5.87 -7.69
C MET A 1 25.62 -7.35 -7.45
N PRO A 2 25.90 -7.90 -6.26
CA PRO A 2 25.38 -9.23 -5.91
C PRO A 2 23.91 -8.97 -5.52
N ASN A 3 22.84 -9.24 -6.28
CA ASN A 3 22.52 -10.38 -7.14
C ASN A 3 21.54 -10.00 -8.29
N GLY A 4 21.58 -8.78 -8.82
CA GLY A 4 20.63 -8.38 -9.85
C GLY A 4 19.16 -8.35 -9.36
N GLU A 5 18.95 -8.27 -8.05
CA GLU A 5 17.64 -8.09 -7.42
C GLU A 5 17.33 -6.59 -7.30
N GLY A 6 16.13 -6.17 -7.71
CA GLY A 6 15.71 -4.78 -7.53
C GLY A 6 15.34 -4.46 -6.10
N TRP A 7 15.24 -3.15 -5.85
CA TRP A 7 15.07 -2.58 -4.52
C TRP A 7 13.60 -2.44 -4.14
N LEU A 8 13.34 -2.64 -2.84
CA LEU A 8 12.09 -2.26 -2.21
C LEU A 8 12.10 -0.76 -1.97
N VAL A 9 11.05 -0.07 -2.40
CA VAL A 9 10.85 1.37 -2.16
C VAL A 9 9.82 1.52 -1.04
N LEU A 10 10.23 2.11 0.08
CA LEU A 10 9.39 2.22 1.27
C LEU A 10 8.91 3.65 1.51
N THR A 11 7.70 3.77 2.04
CA THR A 11 7.12 5.02 2.56
C THR A 11 6.07 4.72 3.62
N ASN A 12 5.47 5.75 4.21
CA ASN A 12 4.32 5.67 5.10
C ASN A 12 3.62 7.03 5.18
N ASP A 13 2.61 7.14 6.03
CA ASP A 13 1.97 8.39 6.42
C ASP A 13 2.22 8.82 7.86
N ASP A 14 2.80 7.97 8.72
CA ASP A 14 3.15 8.34 10.09
C ASP A 14 4.47 9.13 10.20
N GLY A 15 5.30 9.08 9.16
CA GLY A 15 6.61 9.74 9.07
C GLY A 15 7.79 8.78 9.24
N ILE A 16 8.98 9.23 8.82
CA ILE A 16 10.18 8.38 8.72
C ILE A 16 10.65 7.81 10.06
N GLU A 17 10.40 8.50 11.17
CA GLU A 17 10.77 8.03 12.53
C GLU A 17 9.63 7.27 13.23
N ALA A 18 8.55 6.94 12.52
CA ALA A 18 7.44 6.21 13.12
C ALA A 18 7.86 4.77 13.51
N PRO A 19 7.40 4.25 14.67
CA PRO A 19 7.78 2.92 15.14
C PRO A 19 7.48 1.80 14.12
N GLY A 20 6.32 1.84 13.45
CA GLY A 20 5.95 0.85 12.45
C GLY A 20 6.82 0.90 11.19
N PHE A 21 7.34 2.08 10.84
CA PHE A 21 8.26 2.25 9.73
C PHE A 21 9.65 1.73 10.06
N GLU A 22 10.18 2.08 11.24
CA GLU A 22 11.45 1.54 11.75
C GLU A 22 11.41 0.00 11.75
N LEU A 23 10.36 -0.59 12.32
CA LEU A 23 10.23 -2.05 12.42
C LEU A 23 10.18 -2.69 11.03
N LEU A 24 9.45 -2.12 10.08
CA LEU A 24 9.37 -2.65 8.71
C LEU A 24 10.73 -2.58 8.00
N VAL A 25 11.42 -1.44 8.07
CA VAL A 25 12.75 -1.27 7.46
C VAL A 25 13.72 -2.31 8.02
N LYS A 26 13.76 -2.47 9.35
CA LYS A 26 14.64 -3.44 10.02
C LYS A 26 14.30 -4.88 9.66
N ALA A 27 13.01 -5.23 9.58
CA ALA A 27 12.59 -6.57 9.23
C ALA A 27 12.94 -6.94 7.78
N LEU A 28 12.73 -6.03 6.82
CA LEU A 28 13.11 -6.25 5.42
C LEU A 28 14.62 -6.30 5.22
N HIS A 29 15.37 -5.44 5.93
CA HIS A 29 16.84 -5.49 5.97
C HIS A 29 17.34 -6.83 6.51
N ALA A 30 16.79 -7.29 7.64
CA ALA A 30 17.14 -8.57 8.25
C ALA A 30 16.78 -9.77 7.36
N ALA A 31 15.74 -9.65 6.54
CA ALA A 31 15.37 -10.63 5.51
C ALA A 31 16.30 -10.59 4.26
N GLY A 32 17.27 -9.67 4.22
CA GLY A 32 18.26 -9.58 3.15
C GLY A 32 17.84 -8.72 1.96
N HIS A 33 16.76 -7.94 2.07
CA HIS A 33 16.27 -7.13 0.95
C HIS A 33 16.94 -5.74 0.90
N PRO A 34 17.42 -5.30 -0.28
CA PRO A 34 17.81 -3.91 -0.50
C PRO A 34 16.62 -2.96 -0.33
N VAL A 35 16.79 -1.93 0.51
CA VAL A 35 15.72 -0.99 0.87
C VAL A 35 16.12 0.44 0.58
N VAL A 36 15.27 1.17 -0.14
CA VAL A 36 15.32 2.62 -0.21
C VAL A 36 14.02 3.20 0.33
N SER A 37 14.07 4.24 1.15
CA SER A 37 12.86 4.95 1.56
C SER A 37 12.80 6.38 1.04
N PHE A 38 11.60 6.81 0.69
CA PHE A 38 11.22 8.21 0.61
C PHE A 38 9.99 8.35 1.51
N ALA A 39 10.19 8.83 2.74
CA ALA A 39 9.14 8.92 3.73
C ALA A 39 8.94 10.37 4.20
N PRO A 40 7.72 10.74 4.63
CA PRO A 40 7.47 12.08 5.16
C PRO A 40 8.31 12.38 6.40
N LYS A 41 8.62 13.65 6.61
CA LYS A 41 9.30 14.13 7.83
C LYS A 41 8.49 13.92 9.10
N GLY A 42 7.16 13.93 9.02
CA GLY A 42 6.28 13.76 10.17
C GLY A 42 4.94 13.15 9.77
N ASN A 43 4.02 13.12 10.73
CA ASN A 43 2.72 12.48 10.54
C ASN A 43 1.81 13.28 9.58
N HIS A 44 1.20 12.55 8.65
CA HIS A 44 0.21 12.96 7.67
C HIS A 44 -0.97 11.98 7.62
N SER A 45 -1.37 11.40 8.75
CA SER A 45 -2.58 10.57 8.83
C SER A 45 -3.80 11.36 8.33
N ALA A 46 -4.75 10.65 7.72
CA ALA A 46 -5.93 11.23 7.06
C ALA A 46 -5.64 12.19 5.89
N ALA A 47 -4.44 12.15 5.29
CA ALA A 47 -4.10 12.99 4.13
C ALA A 47 -4.75 12.53 2.81
N GLY A 48 -5.25 11.28 2.73
CA GLY A 48 -5.71 10.67 1.48
C GLY A 48 -4.65 10.76 0.39
N MET A 49 -5.04 11.22 -0.79
CA MET A 49 -4.13 11.47 -1.92
C MET A 49 -3.73 12.95 -2.07
N ARG A 50 -3.57 13.68 -0.96
CA ARG A 50 -3.15 15.10 -1.02
C ARG A 50 -1.74 15.20 -1.62
N ILE A 51 -1.56 16.16 -2.52
CA ILE A 51 -0.26 16.56 -3.07
C ILE A 51 0.01 18.05 -2.81
N GLN A 52 1.27 18.43 -2.69
CA GLN A 52 1.69 19.83 -2.54
C GLN A 52 2.18 20.40 -3.86
N LEU A 53 1.53 21.47 -4.34
CA LEU A 53 1.89 22.14 -5.58
C LEU A 53 2.57 23.47 -5.32
N GLY A 54 3.65 23.74 -6.07
CA GLY A 54 4.29 25.06 -6.13
C GLY A 54 5.16 25.43 -4.92
N SER A 55 5.28 24.58 -3.91
CA SER A 55 6.15 24.79 -2.75
C SER A 55 7.40 23.90 -2.83
N PRO A 56 8.61 24.42 -2.56
CA PRO A 56 9.81 23.58 -2.47
C PRO A 56 9.68 22.56 -1.34
N MET A 57 10.05 21.31 -1.60
CA MET A 57 10.05 20.22 -0.62
C MET A 57 11.50 19.76 -0.37
N PRO A 58 12.13 20.16 0.74
CA PRO A 58 13.46 19.66 1.10
C PRO A 58 13.50 18.14 1.22
N LEU A 59 14.54 17.54 0.61
CA LEU A 59 14.88 16.13 0.73
C LEU A 59 16.18 16.00 1.54
N ARG A 60 16.19 15.14 2.55
CA ARG A 60 17.34 14.89 3.42
C ARG A 60 17.63 13.39 3.50
N GLU A 61 18.86 13.00 3.25
CA GLU A 61 19.30 11.62 3.53
C GLU A 61 19.53 11.45 5.04
N ARG A 62 18.96 10.39 5.63
CA ARG A 62 18.96 10.07 7.06
C ARG A 62 19.97 8.98 7.40
N THR A 63 21.25 9.23 7.14
CA THR A 63 22.34 8.32 7.52
C THR A 63 22.44 8.12 9.04
N ASP A 64 21.96 9.10 9.81
CA ASP A 64 21.85 9.00 11.27
C ASP A 64 20.88 7.90 11.70
N LEU A 65 19.78 7.68 10.97
CA LEU A 65 18.85 6.59 11.25
C LEU A 65 19.41 5.23 10.82
N VAL A 66 20.18 5.18 9.73
CA VAL A 66 20.87 3.94 9.31
C VAL A 66 21.80 3.44 10.42
N GLU A 67 22.58 4.33 11.02
CA GLU A 67 23.45 4.02 12.17
C GLU A 67 22.63 3.69 13.42
N ALA A 68 21.66 4.54 13.79
CA ALA A 68 20.87 4.37 15.02
C ALA A 68 20.05 3.08 15.04
N TRP A 69 19.57 2.63 13.87
CA TRP A 69 18.77 1.40 13.75
C TRP A 69 19.62 0.15 13.51
N GLY A 70 20.94 0.28 13.41
CA GLY A 70 21.85 -0.84 13.20
C GLY A 70 21.64 -1.52 11.85
N LEU A 71 21.42 -0.74 10.79
CA LEU A 71 21.16 -1.23 9.43
C LEU A 71 22.44 -1.50 8.64
N ASP A 72 23.52 -1.81 9.35
CA ASP A 72 24.76 -2.30 8.77
C ASP A 72 24.56 -3.75 8.30
N GLY A 73 25.09 -4.13 7.15
CA GLY A 73 24.97 -5.51 6.67
C GLY A 73 25.19 -5.68 5.18
N GLU A 74 24.85 -6.88 4.70
CA GLU A 74 24.97 -7.23 3.27
C GLU A 74 23.86 -6.60 2.43
N ALA A 75 22.65 -6.47 2.99
CA ALA A 75 21.54 -5.79 2.34
C ALA A 75 21.69 -4.27 2.52
N PRO A 76 21.77 -3.49 1.43
CA PRO A 76 22.00 -2.06 1.53
C PRO A 76 20.69 -1.33 1.86
N VAL A 77 20.79 -0.30 2.71
CA VAL A 77 19.67 0.58 3.07
C VAL A 77 20.00 2.04 2.80
N ARG A 78 19.07 2.77 2.17
CA ARG A 78 19.14 4.22 1.95
C ARG A 78 17.86 4.87 2.45
N LEU A 79 17.95 5.81 3.38
CA LEU A 79 16.77 6.44 3.98
C LEU A 79 16.69 7.91 3.57
N PHE A 80 15.61 8.32 2.90
CA PHE A 80 15.37 9.71 2.54
C PHE A 80 14.09 10.23 3.19
N GLU A 81 14.23 11.37 3.85
CA GLU A 81 13.15 12.15 4.45
C GLU A 81 12.77 13.29 3.51
N LEU A 82 11.48 13.42 3.23
CA LEU A 82 10.92 14.53 2.45
C LEU A 82 9.98 15.37 3.32
N ASP A 83 10.05 16.69 3.22
CA ASP A 83 9.05 17.61 3.80
C ASP A 83 7.79 17.66 2.90
N GLY A 84 7.17 16.49 2.73
CA GLY A 84 6.14 16.20 1.75
C GLY A 84 5.07 15.26 2.32
N THR A 85 3.92 15.19 1.66
CA THR A 85 2.90 14.17 1.93
C THR A 85 3.36 12.78 1.47
N PRO A 86 2.66 11.70 1.86
CA PRO A 86 2.95 10.35 1.36
C PRO A 86 2.91 10.27 -0.17
N CYS A 87 1.93 10.89 -0.84
CA CYS A 87 1.90 10.96 -2.30
C CYS A 87 3.06 11.77 -2.88
N ASP A 88 3.41 12.93 -2.27
CA ASP A 88 4.57 13.70 -2.71
C ASP A 88 5.86 12.87 -2.65
N THR A 89 6.03 12.02 -1.63
CA THR A 89 7.21 11.15 -1.51
C THR A 89 7.32 10.16 -2.68
N MET A 90 6.20 9.60 -3.13
CA MET A 90 6.16 8.68 -4.28
C MET A 90 6.37 9.40 -5.59
N ILE A 91 5.76 10.57 -5.78
CA ILE A 91 5.99 11.41 -6.96
C ILE A 91 7.47 11.78 -7.06
N VAL A 92 8.05 12.30 -5.98
CA VAL A 92 9.47 12.70 -5.95
C VAL A 92 10.37 11.49 -6.19
N ALA A 93 10.13 10.36 -5.52
CA ALA A 93 10.95 9.16 -5.70
C ALA A 93 10.90 8.64 -7.15
N LEU A 94 9.70 8.44 -7.69
CA LEU A 94 9.48 7.73 -8.94
C LEU A 94 9.63 8.61 -10.18
N ASP A 95 9.40 9.92 -10.08
CA ASP A 95 9.56 10.88 -11.18
C ASP A 95 10.92 11.60 -11.18
N GLY A 96 11.98 10.84 -10.89
CA GLY A 96 13.36 11.25 -11.12
C GLY A 96 14.16 11.63 -9.87
N GLY A 97 13.55 11.76 -8.70
CA GLY A 97 14.27 11.99 -7.44
C GLY A 97 15.20 10.82 -7.10
N LEU A 98 14.72 9.57 -7.19
CA LEU A 98 15.55 8.39 -6.97
C LEU A 98 16.74 8.35 -7.95
N ALA A 99 16.49 8.58 -9.24
CA ALA A 99 17.54 8.63 -10.25
C ALA A 99 18.56 9.77 -10.00
N HIS A 100 18.16 10.83 -9.32
CA HIS A 100 19.03 11.96 -9.00
C HIS A 100 19.94 11.68 -7.79
N VAL A 101 19.39 11.13 -6.70
CA VAL A 101 20.11 10.94 -5.42
C VAL A 101 20.72 9.55 -5.23
N ALA A 102 20.23 8.57 -5.99
CA ALA A 102 20.67 7.17 -5.92
C ALA A 102 20.51 6.49 -7.30
N PRO A 103 21.28 6.90 -8.33
CA PRO A 103 21.14 6.44 -9.71
C PRO A 103 21.40 4.94 -9.93
N ASP A 104 22.03 4.28 -8.96
CA ASP A 104 22.31 2.85 -8.95
C ASP A 104 21.14 1.99 -8.45
N ILE A 105 20.09 2.63 -7.91
CA ILE A 105 18.91 1.95 -7.38
C ILE A 105 17.88 1.72 -8.49
N THR A 106 17.47 0.46 -8.63
CA THR A 106 16.41 0.04 -9.54
C THR A 106 15.18 -0.37 -8.73
N PRO A 107 14.07 0.37 -8.76
CA PRO A 107 12.90 0.07 -7.95
C PRO A 107 12.13 -1.14 -8.52
N ARG A 108 11.67 -2.01 -7.62
CA ARG A 108 10.95 -3.26 -7.95
C ARG A 108 9.54 -3.32 -7.41
N LEU A 109 9.36 -2.92 -6.15
CA LEU A 109 8.10 -2.98 -5.42
C LEU A 109 8.03 -1.80 -4.45
N VAL A 110 6.86 -1.16 -4.37
CA VAL A 110 6.58 -0.15 -3.35
C VAL A 110 5.86 -0.80 -2.17
N VAL A 111 6.27 -0.47 -0.94
CA VAL A 111 5.53 -0.84 0.28
C VAL A 111 5.30 0.42 1.11
N SER A 112 4.03 0.75 1.32
CA SER A 112 3.60 1.83 2.21
C SER A 112 3.11 1.25 3.54
N GLY A 113 3.73 1.62 4.65
CA GLY A 113 3.37 1.13 5.98
C GLY A 113 4.59 0.84 6.87
N VAL A 114 4.44 0.09 7.97
CA VAL A 114 3.16 -0.38 8.53
C VAL A 114 2.48 0.76 9.27
N ASN A 115 1.26 1.11 8.86
CA ASN A 115 0.47 2.17 9.47
C ASN A 115 -0.05 1.77 10.86
N LEU A 116 -0.04 2.70 11.82
CA LEU A 116 -0.71 2.53 13.10
C LEU A 116 -2.19 2.93 13.00
N GLY A 117 -3.04 1.94 12.76
CA GLY A 117 -4.48 2.11 12.60
C GLY A 117 -5.00 1.37 11.37
N PRO A 118 -6.28 0.99 11.36
CA PRO A 118 -6.88 0.26 10.25
C PRO A 118 -7.05 1.15 9.02
N ASN A 119 -6.89 0.53 7.85
CA ASN A 119 -7.25 1.11 6.55
C ASN A 119 -8.23 0.16 5.85
N LEU A 120 -9.43 0.05 6.44
CA LEU A 120 -10.49 -0.88 6.06
C LEU A 120 -11.71 -0.13 5.52
N SER A 121 -12.47 -0.75 4.62
CA SER A 121 -13.73 -0.17 4.12
C SER A 121 -13.56 1.28 3.61
N GLN A 122 -14.38 2.23 4.06
CA GLN A 122 -14.36 3.64 3.65
C GLN A 122 -13.13 4.41 4.15
N ASP A 123 -12.34 3.88 5.09
CA ASP A 123 -11.08 4.50 5.54
C ASP A 123 -10.09 4.62 4.37
N SER A 124 -10.24 3.75 3.36
CA SER A 124 -9.44 3.75 2.15
C SER A 124 -9.42 5.08 1.39
N TYR A 125 -10.44 5.93 1.53
CA TYR A 125 -10.45 7.26 0.90
C TYR A 125 -9.55 8.27 1.59
N HIS A 126 -9.38 8.15 2.90
CA HIS A 126 -8.65 9.12 3.72
C HIS A 126 -7.25 8.64 4.09
N SER A 127 -6.96 7.36 3.89
CA SER A 127 -5.66 6.75 4.16
C SER A 127 -4.52 7.36 3.35
N GLY A 128 -3.51 7.91 4.03
CA GLY A 128 -2.26 8.33 3.41
C GLY A 128 -1.42 7.11 2.98
N THR A 129 -1.46 6.03 3.76
CA THR A 129 -0.80 4.75 3.44
C THR A 129 -1.29 4.19 2.10
N MET A 130 -2.61 4.06 1.93
CA MET A 130 -3.20 3.59 0.68
C MET A 130 -3.03 4.63 -0.44
N GLY A 131 -3.07 5.92 -0.10
CA GLY A 131 -2.80 7.01 -1.04
C GLY A 131 -1.43 6.89 -1.69
N ALA A 132 -0.37 6.64 -0.90
CA ALA A 132 0.98 6.45 -1.40
C ALA A 132 1.13 5.18 -2.26
N ALA A 133 0.57 4.05 -1.83
CA ALA A 133 0.59 2.82 -2.63
C ALA A 133 -0.14 3.00 -3.97
N ARG A 134 -1.28 3.70 -3.96
CA ARG A 134 -2.05 4.04 -5.16
C ARG A 134 -1.28 4.99 -6.07
N GLU A 135 -0.64 6.02 -5.50
CA GLU A 135 0.21 6.97 -6.24
C GLU A 135 1.34 6.23 -6.96
N ALA A 136 2.02 5.30 -6.29
CA ALA A 136 3.03 4.46 -6.91
C ALA A 136 2.48 3.67 -8.12
N GLY A 137 1.25 3.14 -8.00
CA GLY A 137 0.55 2.49 -9.12
C GLY A 137 0.28 3.41 -10.31
N LEU A 138 0.02 4.70 -10.08
CA LEU A 138 -0.14 5.68 -11.17
C LEU A 138 1.16 5.80 -11.99
N TYR A 139 2.32 5.70 -11.34
CA TYR A 139 3.64 5.62 -11.97
C TYR A 139 4.02 4.21 -12.45
N GLY A 140 3.09 3.26 -12.44
CA GLY A 140 3.26 1.91 -12.98
C GLY A 140 4.11 0.98 -12.11
N MET A 141 4.18 1.25 -10.80
CA MET A 141 4.81 0.37 -9.82
C MET A 141 3.80 -0.62 -9.22
N PRO A 142 4.16 -1.91 -9.03
CA PRO A 142 3.45 -2.77 -8.11
C PRO A 142 3.58 -2.20 -6.68
N ALA A 143 2.50 -2.24 -5.91
CA ALA A 143 2.47 -1.59 -4.60
C ALA A 143 1.64 -2.35 -3.56
N ILE A 144 2.11 -2.30 -2.31
CA ILE A 144 1.44 -2.80 -1.10
C ILE A 144 1.20 -1.62 -0.16
N ALA A 145 -0.01 -1.50 0.38
CA ALA A 145 -0.31 -0.74 1.59
C ALA A 145 -0.48 -1.74 2.75
N SER A 146 0.17 -1.49 3.89
CA SER A 146 0.10 -2.37 5.06
C SER A 146 -0.24 -1.61 6.33
N SER A 147 -1.13 -2.16 7.14
CA SER A 147 -1.74 -1.49 8.30
C SER A 147 -1.93 -2.45 9.47
N PHE A 148 -1.66 -1.96 10.67
CA PHE A 148 -1.96 -2.63 11.92
C PHE A 148 -3.30 -2.10 12.46
N THR A 149 -4.29 -2.96 12.68
CA THR A 149 -5.67 -2.52 12.98
C THR A 149 -5.91 -2.14 14.45
N SER A 150 -4.86 -1.66 15.11
CA SER A 150 -4.87 -1.10 16.46
C SER A 150 -4.26 0.30 16.42
N PHE A 151 -4.74 1.18 17.29
CA PHE A 151 -4.13 2.50 17.53
C PHE A 151 -3.06 2.46 18.62
N GLU A 152 -2.96 1.35 19.35
CA GLU A 152 -1.90 1.06 20.31
C GLU A 152 -0.83 0.21 19.61
N PRO A 153 0.47 0.53 19.75
CA PRO A 153 1.56 -0.13 19.03
C PRO A 153 1.84 -1.57 19.49
N GLU A 154 1.31 -1.99 20.64
CA GLU A 154 1.47 -3.35 21.16
C GLU A 154 0.96 -4.39 20.16
N GLY A 155 1.83 -5.32 19.77
CA GLY A 155 1.50 -6.36 18.80
C GLY A 155 1.76 -5.99 17.34
N MET A 156 2.18 -4.75 17.04
CA MET A 156 2.49 -4.29 15.67
C MET A 156 3.49 -5.19 14.92
N GLN A 157 4.38 -5.89 15.63
CA GLN A 157 5.29 -6.86 15.03
C GLN A 157 4.55 -7.91 14.17
N LYS A 158 3.32 -8.30 14.56
CA LYS A 158 2.49 -9.22 13.76
C LYS A 158 2.20 -8.68 12.36
N ALA A 159 1.87 -7.39 12.25
CA ALA A 159 1.63 -6.75 10.97
C ALA A 159 2.92 -6.60 10.15
N VAL A 160 4.05 -6.35 10.81
CA VAL A 160 5.38 -6.33 10.16
C VAL A 160 5.72 -7.71 9.59
N ASP A 161 5.57 -8.77 10.39
CA ASP A 161 5.84 -10.15 9.97
C ASP A 161 4.96 -10.56 8.79
N ALA A 162 3.66 -10.25 8.85
CA ALA A 162 2.73 -10.47 7.74
C ALA A 162 3.14 -9.68 6.48
N THR A 163 3.60 -8.44 6.64
CA THR A 163 4.07 -7.61 5.52
C THR A 163 5.30 -8.23 4.86
N VAL A 164 6.27 -8.71 5.64
CA VAL A 164 7.44 -9.43 5.11
C VAL A 164 7.02 -10.69 4.38
N MET A 165 6.12 -11.50 4.96
CA MET A 165 5.57 -12.70 4.29
C MET A 165 4.90 -12.36 2.95
N LEU A 166 4.14 -11.27 2.90
CA LEU A 166 3.50 -10.81 1.66
C LEU A 166 4.55 -10.34 0.64
N VAL A 167 5.56 -9.58 1.06
CA VAL A 167 6.67 -9.14 0.20
C VAL A 167 7.39 -10.34 -0.40
N GLU A 168 7.78 -11.31 0.42
CA GLU A 168 8.44 -12.55 -0.04
C GLU A 168 7.53 -13.38 -0.96
N ARG A 169 6.21 -13.35 -0.76
CA ARG A 169 5.25 -14.02 -1.65
C ARG A 169 5.16 -13.36 -3.01
N VAL A 170 5.19 -12.03 -3.10
CA VAL A 170 5.01 -11.31 -4.37
C VAL A 170 6.31 -11.13 -5.14
N LEU A 171 7.47 -11.08 -4.49
CA LEU A 171 8.76 -10.85 -5.16
C LEU A 171 9.04 -11.85 -6.29
N PRO A 172 8.82 -13.18 -6.13
CA PRO A 172 8.98 -14.15 -7.22
C PRO A 172 8.09 -13.88 -8.44
N LEU A 173 6.96 -13.20 -8.24
CA LEU A 173 6.01 -12.84 -9.29
C LEU A 173 6.42 -11.55 -10.02
N LEU A 174 7.41 -10.82 -9.52
CA LEU A 174 7.85 -9.55 -10.08
C LEU A 174 9.20 -9.71 -10.78
N PRO A 175 9.40 -9.09 -11.95
CA PRO A 175 10.73 -8.97 -12.53
C PRO A 175 11.64 -8.12 -11.63
N PRO A 176 12.98 -8.17 -11.79
CA PRO A 176 13.90 -7.41 -10.95
C PRO A 176 13.78 -5.88 -11.06
N SER A 177 13.09 -5.36 -12.08
CA SER A 177 12.79 -3.94 -12.25
C SER A 177 11.33 -3.77 -12.61
N ALA A 178 10.66 -2.73 -12.11
CA ALA A 178 9.29 -2.45 -12.51
C ALA A 178 9.14 -2.32 -14.04
N VAL A 179 8.21 -3.07 -14.62
CA VAL A 179 8.04 -3.18 -16.08
C VAL A 179 7.45 -1.94 -16.73
N ASN A 180 6.74 -1.12 -15.93
CA ASN A 180 5.95 -0.02 -16.44
C ASN A 180 6.27 1.30 -15.70
N LEU A 181 7.48 1.43 -15.14
CA LEU A 181 7.88 2.62 -14.37
C LEU A 181 7.76 3.89 -15.23
N ARG A 182 6.95 4.84 -14.75
CA ARG A 182 6.52 6.08 -15.43
C ARG A 182 5.73 5.87 -16.72
N ARG A 183 5.21 4.66 -16.95
CA ARG A 183 4.34 4.28 -18.08
C ARG A 183 4.85 4.78 -19.45
N PRO A 184 6.06 4.39 -19.88
CA PRO A 184 6.68 4.94 -21.09
C PRO A 184 5.91 4.56 -22.37
N SER A 185 5.18 3.45 -22.33
CA SER A 185 4.29 2.98 -23.39
C SER A 185 3.12 2.23 -22.78
N VAL A 186 1.95 2.34 -23.39
CA VAL A 186 0.73 1.66 -22.95
C VAL A 186 0.22 0.79 -24.08
N ASP A 187 0.06 -0.50 -23.81
CA ASP A 187 -0.63 -1.43 -24.72
C ASP A 187 -2.13 -1.44 -24.41
N MET A 188 -2.89 -0.67 -25.20
CA MET A 188 -4.35 -0.60 -25.05
C MET A 188 -5.08 -1.88 -25.47
N GLY A 189 -4.38 -2.87 -26.04
CA GLY A 189 -4.93 -4.18 -26.38
C GLY A 189 -4.62 -5.27 -25.35
N ALA A 190 -3.91 -4.95 -24.26
CA ALA A 190 -3.54 -5.92 -23.25
C ALA A 190 -4.77 -6.49 -22.51
N ALA A 191 -4.71 -7.76 -22.11
CA ALA A 191 -5.85 -8.48 -21.55
C ALA A 191 -6.42 -7.88 -20.25
N HIS A 192 -5.59 -7.14 -19.51
CA HIS A 192 -5.98 -6.47 -18.26
C HIS A 192 -6.54 -5.04 -18.47
N VAL A 193 -6.45 -4.50 -19.69
CA VAL A 193 -6.95 -3.15 -20.02
C VAL A 193 -8.43 -3.24 -20.39
N SER A 194 -9.24 -2.33 -19.83
CA SER A 194 -10.68 -2.35 -20.01
C SER A 194 -11.09 -1.89 -21.41
N PRO A 195 -12.02 -2.59 -22.08
CA PRO A 195 -12.59 -2.16 -23.36
C PRO A 195 -13.70 -1.11 -23.20
N TRP A 196 -13.97 -0.63 -21.98
CA TRP A 196 -15.02 0.34 -21.69
C TRP A 196 -14.95 1.58 -22.62
N PRO A 197 -16.09 2.09 -23.13
CA PRO A 197 -17.47 1.70 -22.80
C PRO A 197 -18.03 0.57 -23.69
N HIS A 198 -17.21 -0.13 -24.47
CA HIS A 198 -17.68 -1.21 -25.32
C HIS A 198 -17.94 -2.47 -24.48
N GLU A 199 -19.16 -3.03 -24.57
CA GLU A 199 -19.43 -4.37 -24.04
C GLU A 199 -18.57 -5.39 -24.81
N ALA A 200 -17.63 -6.02 -24.12
CA ALA A 200 -16.90 -7.15 -24.68
C ALA A 200 -17.81 -8.38 -24.67
N LEU A 201 -18.13 -8.92 -25.85
CA LEU A 201 -18.83 -10.20 -25.97
C LEU A 201 -17.99 -11.37 -25.41
N GLU A 202 -16.66 -11.22 -25.44
CA GLU A 202 -15.68 -12.12 -24.83
C GLU A 202 -14.57 -11.27 -24.19
N HIS A 203 -14.41 -11.37 -22.87
CA HIS A 203 -13.37 -10.65 -22.16
C HIS A 203 -11.99 -11.28 -22.43
N ALA A 204 -10.99 -10.49 -22.82
CA ALA A 204 -9.66 -11.01 -23.16
C ALA A 204 -8.97 -11.74 -21.99
N TRP A 205 -9.22 -11.32 -20.74
CA TRP A 205 -8.73 -11.97 -19.54
C TRP A 205 -9.41 -13.30 -19.21
N ALA A 206 -10.55 -13.65 -19.84
CA ALA A 206 -11.31 -14.84 -19.49
C ALA A 206 -10.55 -16.16 -19.74
N ALA A 207 -9.58 -16.15 -20.65
CA ALA A 207 -8.73 -17.31 -20.95
C ALA A 207 -7.76 -17.64 -19.79
N ASP A 208 -7.24 -16.61 -19.12
CA ASP A 208 -6.35 -16.76 -17.95
C ASP A 208 -6.50 -15.54 -17.01
N PRO A 209 -7.50 -15.57 -16.12
CA PRO A 209 -7.76 -14.45 -15.22
C PRO A 209 -6.63 -14.21 -14.22
N ALA A 210 -5.93 -15.27 -13.81
CA ALA A 210 -4.82 -15.18 -12.86
C ALA A 210 -3.65 -14.39 -13.48
N ALA A 211 -3.26 -14.75 -14.71
CA ALA A 211 -2.23 -14.01 -15.44
C ALA A 211 -2.64 -12.56 -15.72
N ALA A 212 -3.91 -12.30 -16.01
CA ALA A 212 -4.41 -10.94 -16.21
C ALA A 212 -4.32 -10.08 -14.93
N ILE A 213 -4.69 -10.63 -13.76
CA ILE A 213 -4.54 -9.92 -12.47
C ILE A 213 -3.06 -9.70 -12.14
N LEU A 214 -2.20 -10.70 -12.35
CA LEU A 214 -0.76 -10.56 -12.14
C LEU A 214 -0.18 -9.46 -13.02
N ALA A 215 -0.56 -9.40 -14.30
CA ALA A 215 -0.14 -8.35 -15.21
C ALA A 215 -0.63 -6.98 -14.72
N ALA A 216 -1.88 -6.86 -14.29
CA ALA A 216 -2.42 -5.63 -13.72
C ALA A 216 -1.64 -5.18 -12.47
N PHE A 217 -1.26 -6.11 -11.58
CA PHE A 217 -0.42 -5.81 -10.42
C PHE A 217 0.98 -5.35 -10.83
N GLN A 218 1.65 -6.07 -11.74
CA GLN A 218 2.98 -5.72 -12.27
C GLN A 218 3.00 -4.35 -12.96
N HIS A 219 1.88 -3.93 -13.57
CA HIS A 219 1.70 -2.65 -14.25
C HIS A 219 1.15 -1.54 -13.34
N GLY A 220 0.96 -1.79 -12.03
CA GLY A 220 0.51 -0.81 -11.05
C GLY A 220 -0.98 -0.46 -11.13
N GLU A 221 -1.79 -1.29 -11.77
CA GLU A 221 -3.23 -1.08 -11.96
C GLU A 221 -4.07 -1.73 -10.86
N VAL A 222 -3.47 -2.70 -10.17
CA VAL A 222 -3.93 -3.25 -8.90
C VAL A 222 -2.88 -2.97 -7.83
N MET A 223 -3.32 -2.53 -6.66
CA MET A 223 -2.54 -2.48 -5.43
C MET A 223 -3.05 -3.52 -4.44
N LEU A 224 -2.21 -3.91 -3.49
CA LEU A 224 -2.58 -4.80 -2.40
C LEU A 224 -2.77 -3.99 -1.12
N ASN A 225 -3.87 -4.19 -0.41
CA ASN A 225 -4.13 -3.58 0.89
C ASN A 225 -4.17 -4.67 1.96
N LEU A 226 -3.18 -4.68 2.84
CA LEU A 226 -3.01 -5.62 3.94
C LEU A 226 -3.43 -4.96 5.26
N ASN A 227 -4.36 -5.58 5.97
CA ASN A 227 -4.73 -5.21 7.34
C ASN A 227 -4.56 -6.41 8.28
N VAL A 228 -3.85 -6.20 9.38
CA VAL A 228 -3.52 -7.25 10.35
C VAL A 228 -3.88 -6.77 11.75
N GLY A 229 -4.64 -7.58 12.48
CA GLY A 229 -5.05 -7.27 13.84
C GLY A 229 -4.11 -7.78 14.93
N PRO A 230 -4.27 -7.27 16.17
CA PRO A 230 -3.49 -7.74 17.33
C PRO A 230 -3.72 -9.22 17.61
N ASP A 231 -4.89 -9.75 17.26
CA ASP A 231 -5.28 -11.15 17.46
C ASP A 231 -4.95 -12.06 16.27
N TRP A 232 -4.13 -11.58 15.32
CA TRP A 232 -3.77 -12.38 14.15
C TRP A 232 -3.19 -13.75 14.54
N ASP A 233 -3.76 -14.81 13.97
CA ASP A 233 -3.47 -16.22 14.26
C ASP A 233 -2.57 -16.91 13.21
N GLY A 234 -2.11 -16.14 12.21
CA GLY A 234 -1.30 -16.63 11.09
C GLY A 234 -2.11 -16.96 9.83
N SER A 235 -3.45 -16.97 9.91
CA SER A 235 -4.33 -17.22 8.76
C SER A 235 -4.48 -16.00 7.86
N TRP A 236 -4.80 -16.24 6.59
CA TRP A 236 -5.00 -15.20 5.57
C TRP A 236 -6.40 -15.29 4.99
N LYS A 237 -6.92 -14.17 4.52
CA LYS A 237 -8.11 -14.13 3.66
C LYS A 237 -7.92 -13.14 2.53
N SER A 238 -8.18 -13.59 1.31
CA SER A 238 -8.44 -12.70 0.18
C SER A 238 -9.77 -12.01 0.39
N THR A 239 -9.78 -10.68 0.36
CA THR A 239 -10.93 -9.87 0.76
C THR A 239 -11.24 -8.77 -0.24
N ARG A 240 -12.46 -8.24 -0.14
CA ARG A 240 -12.90 -6.96 -0.69
C ARG A 240 -13.13 -5.96 0.43
N LEU A 241 -13.34 -4.70 0.08
CA LEU A 241 -13.76 -3.69 1.05
C LEU A 241 -15.10 -4.08 1.69
N GLY A 242 -15.12 -4.14 3.01
CA GLY A 242 -16.30 -4.34 3.85
C GLY A 242 -17.06 -3.03 4.08
N THR A 243 -17.87 -2.98 5.14
CA THR A 243 -18.64 -1.77 5.48
C THR A 243 -18.30 -1.31 6.89
N ARG A 244 -17.82 -0.09 7.08
CA ARG A 244 -17.71 0.54 8.41
C ARG A 244 -18.46 1.85 8.40
N TRP A 245 -19.26 2.12 9.41
CA TRP A 245 -19.99 3.36 9.58
C TRP A 245 -19.57 4.03 10.88
N TYR A 246 -18.99 5.21 10.75
CA TYR A 246 -18.67 6.06 11.89
C TYR A 246 -19.92 6.80 12.35
N ARG A 247 -20.27 6.64 13.63
CA ARG A 247 -21.42 7.29 14.26
C ARG A 247 -20.96 8.30 15.32
N ASP A 248 -21.73 9.38 15.42
CA ASP A 248 -21.50 10.47 16.37
C ASP A 248 -20.07 10.99 16.35
N ALA A 249 -19.59 11.24 15.13
CA ALA A 249 -18.20 11.56 14.84
C ALA A 249 -17.77 12.97 15.31
N VAL A 250 -18.64 13.73 15.97
CA VAL A 250 -18.37 15.11 16.36
C VAL A 250 -18.62 15.28 17.85
N SER A 251 -17.62 15.77 18.58
CA SER A 251 -17.75 16.16 19.99
C SER A 251 -17.68 17.67 20.19
N PHE A 252 -18.32 18.14 21.25
CA PHE A 252 -18.43 19.54 21.63
C PHE A 252 -17.57 19.85 22.85
N ASP A 253 -16.84 20.95 22.83
CA ASP A 253 -16.27 21.54 24.05
C ASP A 253 -17.25 22.62 24.54
N ASP A 254 -17.85 22.43 25.73
CA ASP A 254 -18.89 23.32 26.33
C ASP A 254 -18.40 24.75 26.67
N ALA A 255 -17.17 25.10 26.31
CA ALA A 255 -16.52 26.36 26.65
C ALA A 255 -16.22 27.19 25.39
N GLY A 256 -17.26 27.62 24.68
CA GLY A 256 -17.15 28.74 23.74
C GLY A 256 -17.25 30.07 24.50
N GLU A 257 -16.17 30.86 24.52
CA GLU A 257 -16.28 32.29 24.85
C GLU A 257 -16.71 33.06 23.59
N GLY A 258 -17.90 33.67 23.61
CA GLY A 258 -18.39 34.54 22.53
C GLY A 258 -19.03 33.80 21.35
N ASP A 259 -18.82 34.30 20.12
CA ASP A 259 -19.48 33.83 18.89
C ASP A 259 -18.80 32.60 18.23
N VAL A 260 -17.93 31.88 18.94
CA VAL A 260 -17.10 30.80 18.38
C VAL A 260 -17.47 29.44 18.98
N ALA A 261 -17.84 28.50 18.13
CA ALA A 261 -17.99 27.08 18.47
C ALA A 261 -16.77 26.28 17.98
N THR A 262 -16.27 25.38 18.81
CA THR A 262 -15.15 24.48 18.49
C THR A 262 -15.65 23.04 18.41
N PHE A 263 -15.21 22.32 17.38
CA PHE A 263 -15.62 20.95 17.10
C PHE A 263 -14.37 20.07 17.02
N ARG A 264 -14.46 18.84 17.51
CA ARG A 264 -13.48 17.79 17.22
C ARG A 264 -14.14 16.67 16.46
N ILE A 265 -13.45 16.18 15.43
CA ILE A 265 -13.88 15.02 14.65
C ILE A 265 -13.17 13.79 15.21
N GLY A 266 -13.94 12.76 15.53
CA GLY A 266 -13.50 11.45 15.97
C GLY A 266 -14.58 10.43 15.61
N ALA A 267 -14.65 9.31 16.31
CA ALA A 267 -15.77 8.39 16.20
C ALA A 267 -16.17 7.93 17.60
N ALA A 268 -17.45 8.05 17.94
CA ALA A 268 -17.94 7.55 19.22
C ALA A 268 -18.26 6.05 19.16
N SER A 269 -18.72 5.57 18.00
CA SER A 269 -18.91 4.15 17.72
C SER A 269 -18.71 3.82 16.24
N ILE A 270 -18.38 2.56 15.97
CA ILE A 270 -18.17 2.02 14.63
C ILE A 270 -19.10 0.82 14.49
N ASP A 271 -20.04 0.91 13.55
CA ASP A 271 -20.90 -0.21 13.16
C ASP A 271 -20.40 -0.79 11.84
N HIS A 272 -20.37 -2.11 11.71
CA HIS A 272 -20.18 -2.76 10.41
C HIS A 272 -21.28 -3.79 10.16
N SER A 273 -21.66 -3.95 8.88
CA SER A 273 -22.47 -5.07 8.44
C SER A 273 -21.56 -6.17 7.92
N VAL A 274 -21.90 -7.42 8.21
CA VAL A 274 -21.18 -8.58 7.67
C VAL A 274 -21.31 -8.59 6.16
N VAL A 275 -20.17 -8.71 5.49
CA VAL A 275 -20.07 -8.75 4.05
C VAL A 275 -19.29 -9.99 3.64
N GLU A 276 -19.79 -10.70 2.63
CA GLU A 276 -19.05 -11.83 2.05
C GLU A 276 -17.67 -11.36 1.56
N ASP A 277 -16.64 -12.03 2.05
CA ASP A 277 -15.22 -11.70 1.86
C ASP A 277 -14.85 -10.27 2.27
N GLY A 278 -15.55 -9.69 3.25
CA GLY A 278 -15.26 -8.35 3.78
C GLY A 278 -13.94 -8.27 4.57
N ASP A 279 -13.16 -7.23 4.32
CA ASP A 279 -11.90 -6.93 5.02
C ASP A 279 -12.06 -6.80 6.55
N CYS A 280 -13.13 -6.13 6.99
CA CYS A 280 -13.46 -5.94 8.40
C CYS A 280 -13.73 -7.29 9.09
N ASP A 281 -14.58 -8.12 8.47
CA ASP A 281 -14.98 -9.42 9.01
C ASP A 281 -13.80 -10.39 9.08
N ALA A 282 -12.85 -10.30 8.14
CA ALA A 282 -11.63 -11.11 8.16
C ALA A 282 -10.72 -10.75 9.33
N VAL A 283 -10.50 -9.45 9.57
CA VAL A 283 -9.69 -8.97 10.70
C VAL A 283 -10.33 -9.34 12.03
N ASP A 284 -11.64 -9.14 12.16
CA ASP A 284 -12.38 -9.49 13.39
C ASP A 284 -12.39 -11.00 13.68
N ALA A 285 -12.25 -11.83 12.63
CA ALA A 285 -12.08 -13.28 12.76
C ALA A 285 -10.63 -13.71 13.07
N GLY A 286 -9.69 -12.78 13.24
CA GLY A 286 -8.29 -13.06 13.53
C GLY A 286 -7.42 -13.38 12.32
N ALA A 287 -7.92 -13.18 11.10
CA ALA A 287 -7.15 -13.39 9.86
C ALA A 287 -6.50 -12.09 9.36
N ALA A 288 -5.40 -12.22 8.62
CA ALA A 288 -4.85 -11.12 7.83
C ALA A 288 -5.76 -10.88 6.61
N SER A 289 -6.32 -9.69 6.50
CA SER A 289 -7.12 -9.27 5.33
C SER A 289 -6.20 -8.78 4.22
N LEU A 290 -6.30 -9.38 3.04
CA LEU A 290 -5.54 -9.00 1.85
C LEU A 290 -6.50 -8.68 0.70
N SER A 291 -6.69 -7.39 0.45
CA SER A 291 -7.56 -6.90 -0.61
C SER A 291 -6.79 -6.49 -1.86
N SER A 292 -7.14 -7.05 -3.02
CA SER A 292 -6.71 -6.55 -4.33
C SER A 292 -7.61 -5.39 -4.75
N LEU A 293 -7.07 -4.18 -4.76
CA LEU A 293 -7.84 -2.97 -5.03
C LEU A 293 -7.40 -2.32 -6.35
N PRO A 294 -8.34 -1.84 -7.18
CA PRO A 294 -7.99 -1.12 -8.39
C PRO A 294 -7.30 0.20 -8.02
N THR A 295 -6.24 0.55 -8.74
CA THR A 295 -5.51 1.83 -8.59
C THR A 295 -6.29 2.98 -9.23
N TRP A 296 -6.90 2.72 -10.39
CA TRP A 296 -7.55 3.73 -11.21
C TRP A 296 -9.04 3.88 -10.87
N PRO A 297 -9.59 5.10 -10.98
CA PRO A 297 -11.02 5.30 -10.80
C PRO A 297 -11.79 4.64 -11.94
N ALA A 298 -13.04 4.23 -11.67
CA ALA A 298 -13.96 3.78 -12.70
C ALA A 298 -14.02 4.81 -13.85
N THR A 299 -14.23 4.33 -15.08
CA THR A 299 -14.18 5.08 -16.36
C THR A 299 -12.78 5.42 -16.90
N HIS A 300 -11.71 5.23 -16.12
CA HIS A 300 -10.36 5.28 -16.68
C HIS A 300 -10.08 4.02 -17.52
N PRO A 301 -9.31 4.09 -18.63
CA PRO A 301 -9.01 2.90 -19.43
C PRO A 301 -8.27 1.78 -18.69
N PHE A 302 -7.51 2.12 -17.64
CA PHE A 302 -6.84 1.16 -16.74
C PHE A 302 -7.68 0.77 -15.52
N ALA A 303 -8.94 1.20 -15.46
CA ALA A 303 -9.85 0.69 -14.44
C ALA A 303 -10.12 -0.79 -14.73
N LEU A 304 -9.78 -1.67 -13.80
CA LEU A 304 -10.06 -3.09 -13.98
C LEU A 304 -11.56 -3.34 -14.06
N GLU A 305 -11.92 -4.31 -14.88
CA GLU A 305 -13.30 -4.80 -14.94
C GLU A 305 -13.71 -5.44 -13.61
N GLU A 306 -14.94 -5.18 -13.15
CA GLU A 306 -15.46 -5.72 -11.89
C GLU A 306 -15.43 -7.25 -11.87
N ALA A 307 -15.73 -7.90 -13.01
CA ALA A 307 -15.68 -9.35 -13.15
C ALA A 307 -14.24 -9.91 -13.02
N LEU A 308 -13.23 -9.15 -13.45
CA LEU A 308 -11.81 -9.52 -13.25
C LEU A 308 -11.40 -9.33 -11.79
N LEU A 309 -11.82 -8.23 -11.14
CA LEU A 309 -11.61 -8.01 -9.71
C LEU A 309 -12.25 -9.13 -8.86
N ALA A 310 -13.42 -9.64 -9.26
CA ALA A 310 -14.04 -10.78 -8.61
C ALA A 310 -13.18 -12.06 -8.71
N GLN A 311 -12.39 -12.24 -9.78
CA GLN A 311 -11.44 -13.36 -9.86
C GLN A 311 -10.28 -13.19 -8.87
N ALA A 312 -9.92 -11.96 -8.50
CA ALA A 312 -8.87 -11.69 -7.52
C ALA A 312 -9.27 -12.08 -6.08
N LEU A 313 -10.57 -12.20 -5.79
CA LEU A 313 -11.10 -12.65 -4.50
C LEU A 313 -11.01 -14.15 -4.30
N ARG A 314 -10.86 -14.92 -5.38
CA ARG A 314 -10.76 -16.37 -5.29
C ARG A 314 -9.48 -16.72 -4.54
N SER A 315 -9.61 -17.51 -3.48
CA SER A 315 -8.51 -17.91 -2.62
C SER A 315 -8.26 -19.42 -2.66
N GLY A 316 -7.03 -19.81 -2.34
CA GLY A 316 -6.66 -21.20 -2.06
C GLY A 316 -7.12 -21.65 -0.68
N GLU A 317 -6.88 -22.91 -0.33
CA GLU A 317 -7.16 -23.44 1.01
C GLU A 317 -6.34 -22.73 2.10
N ASP A 318 -5.21 -22.12 1.72
CA ASP A 318 -4.35 -21.32 2.59
C ASP A 318 -4.81 -19.86 2.76
N GLY A 319 -5.94 -19.48 2.12
CA GLY A 319 -6.55 -18.17 2.19
C GLY A 319 -5.91 -17.09 1.32
N TRP A 320 -4.79 -17.41 0.64
CA TRP A 320 -4.11 -16.50 -0.27
C TRP A 320 -4.88 -16.37 -1.60
N PRO A 321 -4.83 -15.20 -2.28
CA PRO A 321 -5.40 -15.05 -3.61
C PRO A 321 -4.80 -16.06 -4.60
N LEU A 322 -5.64 -16.79 -5.35
CA LEU A 322 -5.21 -17.86 -6.26
C LEU A 322 -4.21 -17.37 -7.31
N TRP A 323 -4.36 -16.14 -7.79
CA TRP A 323 -3.46 -15.56 -8.80
C TRP A 323 -2.02 -15.39 -8.29
N MET A 324 -1.79 -15.38 -6.97
CA MET A 324 -0.44 -15.38 -6.38
C MET A 324 0.21 -16.76 -6.31
N THR A 325 -0.55 -17.83 -6.61
CA THR A 325 -0.11 -19.23 -6.50
C THR A 325 0.00 -19.94 -7.85
N ALA A 326 -0.61 -19.38 -8.91
CA ALA A 326 -0.83 -20.04 -10.18
C ALA A 326 0.41 -20.15 -11.10
N HIS A 327 1.61 -19.79 -10.62
CA HIS A 327 2.82 -19.70 -11.46
C HIS A 327 4.05 -20.43 -10.90
N ALA A 328 3.85 -21.36 -9.95
CA ALA A 328 4.89 -22.31 -9.53
C ALA A 328 5.05 -23.48 -10.53
#